data_AF-A0A1Y4L8M0-F1
#
_entry.id   AF-A0A1Y4L8M0-F1
#
_cell.length_a   1.000
_cell.length_b   1.000
_cell.length_c   1.000
_cell.angle_alpha   90.00
_cell.angle_beta   90.00
_cell.angle_gamma   90.00
#
_symmetry.space_group_name_H-M   'P 1'
#
loop_
_entity.id
_entity.type
_entity.pdbx_description
1 polymer ?
#
loop_
_entity_poly.entity_id
_entity_poly.type
_entity_poly.pdbx_seq_one_letter_code
_entity_poly.pdbx_strand_id
1 'polypeptide(L)'
;MQKNRFAPASERAGAQTPRRETPQWSAAVPDYTVSPSTLFDHIASFFIGFAAGFVVLFIFYKVIPLAVLGGAITGTVYIFVAEQAAIQKRLKKLRVQFYDLLEAMSVAMRAGNPVLKALESAREDLTLIYPGNSDILVELDVIIKKFYNAIPLSESFADFARRSGLEDVASFASIYATIEGKSSRADEIVRETQQIIADKMEIEMEIDTLMTAAKSEVNIMLFMPLVILAVIGYAGAGFMDAIYTEPLGRVVATGGLIVFIISFIMARKFSNVEI
;
A
#
# COMPACT_ATOMS: atom_id res chain seq x y z
N MET A 1 30.25 65.37 44.77
CA MET A 1 29.31 64.92 43.71
C MET A 1 29.30 63.38 43.75
N GLN A 2 28.36 62.77 44.49
CA GLN A 2 27.21 62.00 43.96
C GLN A 2 27.55 60.82 43.01
N LYS A 3 27.52 59.61 43.61
CA LYS A 3 26.65 58.44 43.29
C LYS A 3 26.82 57.65 41.97
N ASN A 4 27.21 56.39 42.11
CA ASN A 4 26.56 55.14 41.62
C ASN A 4 27.54 53.98 41.90
N ARG A 5 27.39 53.05 42.86
CA ARG A 5 26.34 52.06 43.22
C ARG A 5 25.85 51.21 42.03
N PHE A 6 26.02 49.88 42.19
CA PHE A 6 25.62 48.73 41.37
C PHE A 6 26.68 48.15 40.39
N ALA A 7 27.42 47.16 40.87
CA ALA A 7 27.72 45.94 40.09
C ALA A 7 26.51 44.97 40.29
N PRO A 8 26.21 43.97 39.41
CA PRO A 8 27.13 42.86 39.15
C PRO A 8 26.96 42.10 37.80
N ALA A 9 27.74 41.01 37.69
CA ALA A 9 27.50 39.77 36.94
C ALA A 9 28.04 39.67 35.50
N SER A 10 29.25 39.11 35.45
CA SER A 10 29.84 38.28 34.40
C SER A 10 28.87 37.72 33.35
N GLU A 11 29.23 37.93 32.09
CA GLU A 11 28.84 37.12 30.93
C GLU A 11 28.78 35.63 31.28
N ARG A 12 27.57 35.08 31.27
CA ARG A 12 27.32 33.66 31.02
C ARG A 12 26.69 33.55 29.64
N ALA A 13 27.53 33.60 28.60
CA ALA A 13 27.14 33.24 27.24
C ALA A 13 27.93 31.98 26.87
N GLY A 14 27.22 30.86 26.72
CA GLY A 14 27.82 29.58 26.32
C GLY A 14 27.19 28.33 26.91
N ALA A 15 25.87 28.32 27.15
CA ALA A 15 25.16 27.06 27.37
C ALA A 15 24.99 26.38 26.00
N GLN A 16 25.94 25.51 25.66
CA GLN A 16 25.78 24.56 24.56
C GLN A 16 24.63 23.62 24.93
N THR A 17 23.47 23.79 24.30
CA THR A 17 22.41 22.78 24.31
C THR A 17 23.01 21.50 23.72
N PRO A 18 23.04 20.36 24.44
CA PRO A 18 23.60 19.15 23.87
C PRO A 18 22.77 18.78 22.64
N ARG A 19 23.44 18.57 21.50
CA ARG A 19 22.84 17.92 20.33
C ARG A 19 22.21 16.63 20.84
N ARG A 20 20.88 16.53 20.74
CA ARG A 20 20.19 15.26 20.94
C ARG A 20 20.69 14.31 19.86
N GLU A 21 21.65 13.47 20.22
CA GLU A 21 21.96 12.29 19.44
C GLU A 21 20.70 11.43 19.46
N THR A 22 20.00 11.39 18.32
CA THR A 22 18.92 10.44 18.08
C THR A 22 19.48 9.03 18.34
N PRO A 23 18.90 8.25 19.27
CA PRO A 23 19.44 6.93 19.56
C PRO A 23 19.38 6.08 18.28
N GLN A 24 20.49 5.42 17.96
CA GLN A 24 20.59 4.56 16.78
C GLN A 24 19.90 3.21 17.11
N TRP A 25 18.59 3.14 16.89
CA TRP A 25 17.77 1.96 17.12
C TRP A 25 18.01 0.92 16.01
N SER A 26 18.94 -0.02 16.23
CA SER A 26 19.24 -1.14 15.33
C SER A 26 18.53 -2.44 15.75
N ALA A 27 17.22 -2.37 15.93
CA ALA A 27 16.35 -3.48 15.53
C ALA A 27 15.74 -3.00 14.22
N ALA A 28 15.81 -3.77 13.13
CA ALA A 28 15.35 -3.34 11.81
C ALA A 28 13.86 -2.97 11.87
N VAL A 29 13.58 -1.68 12.10
CA VAL A 29 12.23 -1.15 12.19
C VAL A 29 11.58 -1.37 10.82
N PRO A 30 10.40 -2.00 10.74
CA PRO A 30 9.82 -2.37 9.45
C PRO A 30 9.64 -1.17 8.54
N ASP A 31 10.04 -1.31 7.29
CA ASP A 31 9.63 -0.40 6.22
C ASP A 31 8.47 -1.05 5.46
N TYR A 32 7.35 -0.35 5.38
CA TYR A 32 6.14 -0.83 4.72
C TYR A 32 6.05 -0.39 3.26
N THR A 33 6.93 0.54 2.85
CA THR A 33 7.03 1.01 1.47
C THR A 33 7.73 -0.01 0.56
N VAL A 34 8.39 -1.01 1.14
CA VAL A 34 9.07 -2.08 0.43
C VAL A 34 8.17 -3.31 0.34
N SER A 35 8.13 -3.92 -0.85
CA SER A 35 7.36 -5.14 -1.09
C SER A 35 7.90 -6.30 -0.24
N PRO A 36 7.03 -7.06 0.46
CA PRO A 36 7.44 -8.28 1.16
C PRO A 36 7.64 -9.47 0.20
N SER A 37 7.55 -9.24 -1.12
CA SER A 37 7.55 -10.30 -2.13
C SER A 37 8.82 -11.14 -2.08
N THR A 38 8.63 -12.45 -2.10
CA THR A 38 9.71 -13.41 -2.13
C THR A 38 10.19 -13.63 -3.56
N LEU A 39 11.39 -14.22 -3.71
CA LEU A 39 11.91 -14.61 -5.03
C LEU A 39 10.94 -15.52 -5.80
N PHE A 40 10.16 -16.34 -5.08
CA PHE A 40 9.13 -17.18 -5.69
C PHE A 40 7.99 -16.36 -6.30
N ASP A 41 7.58 -15.28 -5.65
CA ASP A 41 6.53 -14.38 -6.16
C ASP A 41 6.99 -13.64 -7.43
N HIS A 42 8.28 -13.28 -7.51
CA HIS A 42 8.86 -12.69 -8.72
C HIS A 42 8.93 -13.69 -9.88
N ILE A 43 9.32 -14.93 -9.60
CA ILE A 43 9.35 -15.99 -10.62
C ILE A 43 7.93 -16.29 -11.10
N ALA A 44 6.97 -16.45 -10.19
CA ALA A 44 5.58 -16.72 -10.53
C ALA A 44 4.96 -15.58 -11.34
N SER A 45 5.16 -14.33 -10.93
CA SER A 45 4.69 -13.15 -11.67
C SER A 45 5.34 -13.04 -13.06
N PHE A 46 6.64 -13.31 -13.18
CA PHE A 46 7.31 -13.37 -14.48
C PHE A 46 6.65 -14.39 -15.41
N PHE A 47 6.41 -15.62 -14.94
CA PHE A 47 5.79 -16.67 -15.77
C PHE A 47 4.35 -16.33 -16.17
N ILE A 48 3.57 -15.70 -15.28
CA ILE A 48 2.21 -15.24 -15.59
C ILE A 48 2.25 -14.16 -16.69
N GLY A 49 3.11 -13.15 -16.52
CA GLY A 49 3.26 -12.07 -17.50
C GLY A 49 3.84 -12.56 -18.83
N PHE A 50 4.75 -13.54 -18.79
CA PHE A 50 5.32 -14.20 -19.95
C PHE A 50 4.26 -14.97 -20.72
N ALA A 51 3.49 -15.82 -20.04
CA ALA A 51 2.44 -16.62 -20.66
C ALA A 51 1.37 -15.72 -21.31
N ALA A 52 0.93 -14.67 -20.61
CA ALA A 52 -0.05 -13.73 -21.16
C ALA A 52 0.47 -13.01 -22.42
N GLY A 53 1.68 -12.44 -22.37
CA GLY A 53 2.27 -11.76 -23.52
C GLY A 53 2.58 -12.69 -24.69
N PHE A 54 3.06 -13.90 -24.40
CA PHE A 54 3.29 -14.94 -25.40
C PHE A 54 2.00 -15.29 -26.14
N VAL A 55 0.91 -15.56 -25.40
CA VAL A 55 -0.39 -15.92 -25.99
C VAL A 55 -0.91 -14.79 -26.88
N VAL A 56 -0.90 -13.55 -26.40
CA VAL A 56 -1.37 -12.39 -27.19
C VAL A 56 -0.54 -12.24 -28.47
N LEU A 57 0.78 -12.21 -28.38
CA LEU A 57 1.63 -12.02 -29.56
C LEU A 57 1.57 -13.21 -30.53
N PHE A 58 1.42 -14.42 -30.01
CA PHE A 58 1.25 -15.61 -30.84
C PHE A 58 -0.08 -15.58 -31.61
N ILE A 59 -1.17 -15.13 -30.99
CA ILE A 59 -2.48 -14.96 -31.65
C ILE A 59 -2.39 -13.93 -32.80
N PHE A 60 -1.64 -12.84 -32.62
CA PHE A 60 -1.53 -11.76 -33.61
C PHE A 60 -0.55 -12.05 -34.76
N TYR A 61 0.56 -12.75 -34.50
CA TYR A 61 1.62 -12.93 -35.51
C TYR A 61 1.90 -14.38 -35.91
N LYS A 62 1.53 -15.38 -35.08
CA LYS A 62 1.92 -16.80 -35.23
C LYS A 62 3.43 -17.04 -35.41
N VAL A 63 4.27 -16.09 -35.00
CA VAL A 63 5.75 -16.18 -35.05
C VAL A 63 6.28 -16.48 -33.65
N ILE A 64 6.75 -17.72 -33.43
CA ILE A 64 7.21 -18.19 -32.12
C ILE A 64 8.35 -17.32 -31.56
N PRO A 65 9.43 -17.00 -32.31
CA PRO A 65 10.51 -16.17 -31.76
C PRO A 65 10.04 -14.78 -31.28
N LEU A 66 9.13 -14.15 -32.03
CA LEU A 66 8.57 -12.84 -31.68
C LEU A 66 7.71 -12.94 -30.41
N ALA A 67 6.90 -13.99 -30.29
CA ALA A 67 6.07 -14.23 -29.11
C ALA A 67 6.91 -14.49 -27.86
N VAL A 68 8.02 -15.23 -27.98
CA VAL A 68 8.96 -15.46 -26.87
C VAL A 68 9.64 -14.16 -26.44
N LEU A 69 10.15 -13.37 -27.38
CA LEU A 69 10.81 -12.09 -27.06
C LEU A 69 9.85 -11.11 -26.40
N GLY A 70 8.65 -10.93 -26.95
CA GLY A 70 7.68 -10.02 -26.36
C GLY A 70 7.10 -10.55 -25.05
N GLY A 71 6.92 -11.87 -24.90
CA GLY A 71 6.57 -12.50 -23.62
C GLY A 71 7.62 -12.22 -22.53
N ALA A 72 8.92 -12.24 -22.87
CA ALA A 72 9.97 -11.91 -21.91
C ALA A 72 9.91 -10.44 -21.45
N ILE A 73 9.55 -9.52 -22.36
CA ILE A 73 9.34 -8.10 -22.04
C ILE A 73 8.13 -7.93 -21.11
N THR A 74 6.98 -8.51 -21.46
CA THR A 74 5.76 -8.41 -20.63
C THR A 74 5.92 -9.08 -19.28
N GLY A 75 6.65 -10.21 -19.21
CA GLY A 75 7.00 -10.88 -17.96
C GLY A 75 7.77 -9.94 -17.02
N THR A 76 8.81 -9.27 -17.52
CA THR A 76 9.59 -8.32 -16.72
C THR A 76 8.74 -7.14 -16.23
N VAL A 77 7.89 -6.57 -17.09
CA VAL A 77 7.00 -5.46 -16.70
C VAL A 77 5.99 -5.90 -15.64
N TYR A 78 5.47 -7.12 -15.75
CA TYR A 78 4.47 -7.64 -14.82
C TYR A 78 5.01 -7.86 -13.39
N ILE A 79 6.32 -8.12 -13.23
CA ILE A 79 6.96 -8.17 -11.90
C ILE A 79 6.74 -6.86 -11.15
N PHE A 80 7.03 -5.72 -11.78
CA PHE A 80 6.86 -4.40 -11.15
C PHE A 80 5.40 -4.12 -10.77
N VAL A 81 4.46 -4.52 -11.62
CA VAL A 81 3.02 -4.37 -11.34
C VAL A 81 2.61 -5.24 -10.15
N ALA A 82 3.13 -6.48 -10.09
CA ALA A 82 2.84 -7.40 -9.00
C ALA A 82 3.44 -6.92 -7.66
N GLU A 83 4.65 -6.37 -7.67
CA GLU A 83 5.28 -5.77 -6.49
C GLU A 83 4.45 -4.60 -5.94
N GLN A 84 4.03 -3.67 -6.80
CA GLN A 84 3.17 -2.56 -6.37
C GLN A 84 1.84 -3.06 -5.80
N ALA A 85 1.21 -4.05 -6.45
CA ALA A 85 -0.02 -4.64 -5.95
C ALA A 85 0.18 -5.34 -4.58
N ALA A 86 1.33 -5.98 -4.35
CA ALA A 86 1.67 -6.60 -3.08
C ALA A 86 1.84 -5.58 -1.96
N ILE A 87 2.50 -4.45 -2.24
CA ILE A 87 2.62 -3.32 -1.30
C ILE A 87 1.23 -2.79 -0.94
N GLN A 88 0.39 -2.49 -1.92
CA GLN A 88 -0.96 -1.97 -1.67
C GLN A 88 -1.80 -2.94 -0.84
N LYS A 89 -1.70 -4.25 -1.13
CA LYS A 89 -2.38 -5.29 -0.34
C LYS A 89 -1.90 -5.33 1.10
N ARG A 90 -0.59 -5.18 1.34
CA ARG A 90 -0.01 -5.10 2.69
C ARG A 90 -0.50 -3.86 3.43
N LEU A 91 -0.52 -2.70 2.77
CA LEU A 91 -1.01 -1.45 3.34
C LEU A 91 -2.50 -1.50 3.68
N LYS A 92 -3.34 -2.05 2.79
CA LYS A 92 -4.78 -2.27 3.07
C LYS A 92 -4.97 -3.19 4.28
N LYS A 93 -4.16 -4.25 4.40
CA LYS A 93 -4.19 -5.13 5.58
C LYS A 93 -3.77 -4.39 6.85
N LEU A 94 -2.70 -3.59 6.79
CA LEU A 94 -2.23 -2.79 7.93
C LEU A 94 -3.27 -1.74 8.36
N ARG A 95 -4.01 -1.14 7.42
CA ARG A 95 -5.13 -0.23 7.72
C ARG A 95 -6.22 -0.93 8.53
N VAL A 96 -6.64 -2.13 8.12
CA VAL A 96 -7.64 -2.93 8.87
C VAL A 96 -7.11 -3.27 10.27
N GLN A 97 -5.85 -3.67 10.37
CA GLN A 97 -5.22 -3.95 11.67
C GLN A 97 -5.14 -2.71 12.57
N PHE A 98 -4.90 -1.53 11.99
CA PHE A 98 -4.89 -0.27 12.71
C PHE A 98 -6.31 0.12 13.18
N TYR A 99 -7.34 -0.16 12.38
CA TYR A 99 -8.73 -0.02 12.80
C TYR A 99 -9.03 -0.89 14.04
N ASP A 100 -8.67 -2.18 14.01
CA ASP A 100 -8.90 -3.10 15.15
C ASP A 100 -8.13 -2.65 16.40
N LEU A 101 -6.92 -2.10 16.21
CA LEU A 101 -6.15 -1.50 17.28
C LEU A 101 -6.92 -0.33 17.94
N LEU A 102 -7.41 0.62 17.16
CA LEU A 102 -8.14 1.76 17.70
C LEU A 102 -9.44 1.31 18.40
N GLU A 103 -10.10 0.28 17.89
CA GLU A 103 -11.28 -0.32 18.53
C GLU A 103 -10.92 -0.90 19.91
N ALA A 104 -9.89 -1.74 20.00
CA ALA A 104 -9.45 -2.32 21.26
C ALA A 104 -8.95 -1.26 22.26
N MET A 105 -8.22 -0.24 21.78
CA MET A 105 -7.82 0.90 22.61
C MET A 105 -9.04 1.66 23.15
N SER A 106 -10.03 1.94 22.31
CA SER A 106 -11.26 2.64 22.71
C SER A 106 -12.01 1.91 23.83
N VAL A 107 -12.08 0.58 23.77
CA VAL A 107 -12.65 -0.25 24.85
C VAL A 107 -11.86 -0.09 26.14
N ALA A 108 -10.53 -0.24 26.10
CA ALA A 108 -9.69 -0.13 27.29
C ALA A 108 -9.72 1.29 27.90
N MET A 109 -9.74 2.34 27.07
CA MET A 109 -9.80 3.73 27.54
C MET A 109 -11.14 4.08 28.20
N ARG A 110 -12.26 3.51 27.72
CA ARG A 110 -13.58 3.66 28.38
C ARG A 110 -13.61 3.07 29.79
N ALA A 111 -12.77 2.08 30.08
CA ALA A 111 -12.58 1.56 31.43
C ALA A 111 -11.71 2.46 32.33
N GLY A 112 -11.33 3.66 31.84
CA GLY A 112 -10.52 4.63 32.59
C GLY A 112 -9.01 4.40 32.49
N ASN A 113 -8.57 3.48 31.61
CA ASN A 113 -7.15 3.22 31.45
C ASN A 113 -6.44 4.39 30.74
N PRO A 114 -5.25 4.81 31.22
CA PRO A 114 -4.39 5.73 30.47
C PRO A 114 -4.01 5.17 29.10
N VAL A 115 -3.68 6.05 28.15
CA VAL A 115 -3.38 5.67 26.74
C VAL A 115 -2.36 4.55 26.64
N LEU A 116 -1.26 4.60 27.40
CA LEU A 116 -0.25 3.54 27.40
C LEU A 116 -0.84 2.19 27.83
N LYS A 117 -1.62 2.17 28.92
CA LYS A 117 -2.21 0.94 29.43
C LYS A 117 -3.26 0.39 28.47
N ALA A 118 -4.01 1.27 27.81
CA ALA A 118 -4.92 0.89 26.74
C ALA A 118 -4.18 0.30 25.53
N LEU A 119 -3.03 0.84 25.16
CA LEU A 119 -2.19 0.32 24.09
C LEU A 119 -1.63 -1.08 24.42
N GLU A 120 -1.17 -1.30 25.65
CA GLU A 120 -0.74 -2.61 26.14
C GLU A 120 -1.89 -3.63 26.13
N SER A 121 -3.07 -3.24 26.62
CA SER A 121 -4.26 -4.09 26.61
C SER A 121 -4.68 -4.44 25.18
N ALA A 122 -4.71 -3.44 24.28
CA ALA A 122 -5.08 -3.66 22.89
C ALA A 122 -4.10 -4.59 22.17
N ARG A 123 -2.81 -4.52 22.49
CA ARG A 123 -1.81 -5.47 21.99
C ARG A 123 -2.12 -6.89 22.43
N GLU A 124 -2.45 -7.11 23.71
CA GLU A 124 -2.85 -8.43 24.22
C GLU A 124 -4.09 -8.96 23.47
N ASP A 125 -5.11 -8.12 23.30
CA ASP A 125 -6.32 -8.48 22.54
C ASP A 125 -6.00 -8.84 21.08
N LEU A 126 -5.17 -8.03 20.41
CA LEU A 126 -4.78 -8.26 19.01
C LEU A 126 -3.98 -9.55 18.82
N THR A 127 -3.26 -10.04 19.84
CA THR A 127 -2.55 -11.34 19.75
C THR A 127 -3.50 -12.54 19.66
N LEU A 128 -4.77 -12.38 20.04
CA LEU A 128 -5.77 -13.43 19.94
C LEU A 128 -6.32 -13.59 18.51
N ILE A 129 -6.31 -12.51 17.73
CA ILE A 129 -6.87 -12.47 16.37
C ILE A 129 -5.81 -12.44 15.27
N TYR A 130 -4.60 -11.95 15.57
CA TYR A 130 -3.50 -11.87 14.62
C TYR A 130 -2.32 -12.75 15.02
N PRO A 131 -1.60 -13.34 14.04
CA PRO A 131 -0.37 -14.05 14.32
C PRO A 131 0.68 -13.08 14.90
N GLY A 132 1.53 -13.58 15.79
CA GLY A 132 2.50 -12.77 16.53
C GLY A 132 3.53 -11.99 15.68
N ASN A 133 3.67 -12.34 14.39
CA ASN A 133 4.50 -11.65 13.41
C ASN A 133 3.72 -10.67 12.52
N SER A 134 2.47 -10.36 12.85
CA SER A 134 1.67 -9.39 12.11
C SER A 134 2.26 -7.99 12.22
N ASP A 135 2.10 -7.23 11.12
CA ASP A 135 2.68 -5.90 10.98
C ASP A 135 2.28 -4.98 12.15
N ILE A 136 1.00 -4.96 12.57
CA ILE A 136 0.55 -4.13 13.69
C ILE A 136 1.12 -4.54 15.05
N LEU A 137 1.30 -5.83 15.33
CA LEU A 137 1.84 -6.29 16.61
C LEU A 137 3.31 -5.91 16.77
N VAL A 138 4.07 -6.00 15.68
CA VAL A 138 5.45 -5.52 15.63
C VAL A 138 5.50 -4.01 15.89
N GLU A 139 4.58 -3.25 15.29
CA GLU A 139 4.50 -1.80 15.50
C GLU A 139 4.12 -1.41 16.93
N LEU A 140 3.17 -2.11 17.52
CA LEU A 140 2.80 -1.92 18.92
C LEU A 140 3.98 -2.20 19.85
N ASP A 141 4.73 -3.28 19.59
CA ASP A 141 5.95 -3.58 20.33
C ASP A 141 7.00 -2.47 20.20
N VAL A 142 7.16 -1.89 19.01
CA VAL A 142 8.07 -0.76 18.79
C VAL A 142 7.60 0.48 19.54
N ILE A 143 6.32 0.85 19.44
CA ILE A 143 5.76 2.04 20.09
C ILE A 143 5.84 1.92 21.62
N ILE A 144 5.45 0.78 22.18
CA ILE A 144 5.50 0.54 23.63
C ILE A 144 6.96 0.59 24.13
N LYS A 145 7.89 -0.05 23.43
CA LYS A 145 9.33 0.01 23.78
C LYS A 145 9.88 1.43 23.68
N LYS A 146 9.49 2.20 22.66
CA LYS A 146 9.89 3.61 22.53
C LYS A 146 9.40 4.43 23.73
N PHE A 147 8.17 4.21 24.15
CA PHE A 147 7.61 4.87 25.33
C PHE A 147 8.40 4.56 26.61
N TYR A 148 8.72 3.29 26.86
CA TYR A 148 9.56 2.89 28.01
C TYR A 148 10.98 3.48 27.96
N ASN A 149 11.43 3.91 26.79
CA ASN A 149 12.69 4.63 26.59
C ASN A 149 12.51 6.16 26.55
N ALA A 150 11.47 6.69 27.18
CA ALA A 150 11.17 8.12 27.30
C ALA A 150 10.94 8.86 25.97
N ILE A 151 10.58 8.13 24.90
CA ILE A 151 10.10 8.74 23.66
C ILE A 151 8.58 8.93 23.77
N PRO A 152 8.03 10.13 23.51
CA PRO A 152 6.58 10.37 23.55
C PRO A 152 5.78 9.45 22.62
N LEU A 153 4.51 9.21 22.95
CA LEU A 153 3.63 8.42 22.09
C LEU A 153 3.34 9.17 20.79
N SER A 154 3.23 10.50 20.82
CA SER A 154 3.04 11.32 19.63
C SER A 154 4.17 11.14 18.61
N GLU A 155 5.42 11.16 19.06
CA GLU A 155 6.59 10.94 18.20
C GLU A 155 6.61 9.50 17.66
N SER A 156 6.19 8.53 18.47
CA SER A 156 6.12 7.13 18.07
C SER A 156 5.03 6.87 17.02
N PHE A 157 3.85 7.45 17.16
CA PHE A 157 2.79 7.40 16.15
C PHE A 157 3.16 8.16 14.88
N ALA A 158 3.84 9.30 14.99
CA ALA A 158 4.32 10.05 13.83
C ALA A 158 5.41 9.29 13.03
N ASP A 159 6.27 8.54 13.72
CA ASP A 159 7.22 7.62 13.09
C ASP A 159 6.51 6.45 12.38
N PHE A 160 5.52 5.84 13.04
CA PHE A 160 4.70 4.78 12.44
C PHE A 160 3.95 5.29 11.20
N ALA A 161 3.34 6.48 11.26
CA ALA A 161 2.69 7.12 10.12
C ALA A 161 3.64 7.30 8.93
N ARG A 162 4.85 7.79 9.19
CA ARG A 162 5.85 8.04 8.15
C ARG A 162 6.33 6.76 7.46
N ARG A 163 6.54 5.69 8.23
CA ARG A 163 7.02 4.40 7.70
C ARG A 163 5.92 3.59 7.02
N SER A 164 4.69 3.68 7.52
CA SER A 164 3.54 3.00 6.92
C SER A 164 3.04 3.71 5.66
N GLY A 165 3.17 5.03 5.58
CA GLY A 165 2.59 5.82 4.48
C GLY A 165 1.04 5.83 4.48
N LEU A 166 0.41 5.32 5.56
CA LEU A 166 -1.04 5.28 5.67
C LEU A 166 -1.58 6.65 6.10
N GLU A 167 -2.47 7.20 5.29
CA GLU A 167 -3.12 8.50 5.55
C GLU A 167 -3.89 8.50 6.88
N ASP A 168 -4.58 7.41 7.20
CA ASP A 168 -5.38 7.31 8.42
C ASP A 168 -4.49 7.33 9.68
N VAL A 169 -3.32 6.68 9.62
CA VAL A 169 -2.32 6.70 10.70
C VAL A 169 -1.69 8.09 10.81
N ALA A 170 -1.39 8.75 9.69
CA ALA A 170 -0.86 10.11 9.68
C ALA A 170 -1.85 11.12 10.27
N SER A 171 -3.12 10.99 9.91
CA SER A 171 -4.21 11.81 10.45
C SER A 171 -4.32 11.63 11.96
N PHE A 172 -4.39 10.38 12.43
CA PHE A 172 -4.41 10.05 13.86
C PHE A 172 -3.20 10.64 14.60
N ALA A 173 -1.98 10.40 14.11
CA ALA A 173 -0.76 10.87 14.74
C ALA A 173 -0.73 12.40 14.88
N SER A 174 -1.19 13.12 13.85
CA SER A 174 -1.24 14.59 13.85
C SER A 174 -2.22 15.16 14.88
N ILE A 175 -3.40 14.56 15.01
CA ILE A 175 -4.42 14.98 15.98
C ILE A 175 -3.96 14.60 17.39
N TYR A 176 -3.45 13.38 17.56
CA TYR A 176 -2.92 12.90 18.84
C TYR A 176 -1.79 13.78 19.38
N ALA A 177 -0.85 14.20 18.53
CA ALA A 177 0.23 15.11 18.92
C ALA A 177 -0.27 16.45 19.51
N THR A 178 -1.45 16.92 19.09
CA THR A 178 -2.05 18.18 19.57
C THR A 178 -2.72 18.04 20.94
N ILE A 179 -3.12 16.82 21.29
CA ILE A 179 -3.83 16.50 22.53
C ILE A 179 -3.01 15.71 23.54
N GLU A 180 -1.79 15.29 23.19
CA GLU A 180 -0.92 14.52 24.07
C GLU A 180 -0.74 15.24 25.43
N GLY A 181 -0.83 14.48 26.52
CA GLY A 181 -0.84 15.00 27.89
C GLY A 181 -2.21 15.50 28.39
N LYS A 182 -3.24 15.55 27.53
CA LYS A 182 -4.64 15.84 27.92
C LYS A 182 -5.43 14.53 27.95
N SER A 183 -5.65 13.98 29.15
CA SER A 183 -6.28 12.65 29.30
C SER A 183 -7.72 12.58 28.80
N SER A 184 -8.49 13.66 28.91
CA SER A 184 -9.95 13.66 28.67
C SER A 184 -10.37 13.71 27.20
N ARG A 185 -9.43 13.70 26.26
CA ARG A 185 -9.72 13.83 24.82
C ARG A 185 -9.13 12.71 23.98
N ALA A 186 -8.27 11.87 24.56
CA ALA A 186 -7.60 10.83 23.80
C ALA A 186 -8.57 9.69 23.42
N ASP A 187 -9.54 9.38 24.28
CA ASP A 187 -10.60 8.39 24.01
C ASP A 187 -11.53 8.87 22.88
N GLU A 188 -11.88 10.14 22.89
CA GLU A 188 -12.67 10.80 21.84
C GLU A 188 -11.97 10.68 20.48
N ILE A 189 -10.71 11.08 20.38
CA ILE A 189 -9.95 11.04 19.11
C ILE A 189 -9.74 9.62 18.60
N VAL A 190 -9.45 8.65 19.47
CA VAL A 190 -9.32 7.23 19.07
C VAL A 190 -10.63 6.74 18.46
N ARG A 191 -11.77 7.03 19.10
CA ARG A 191 -13.09 6.63 18.61
C ARG A 191 -13.48 7.34 17.31
N GLU A 192 -13.28 8.65 17.23
CA GLU A 192 -13.58 9.42 16.01
C GLU A 192 -12.74 8.92 14.83
N THR A 193 -11.46 8.65 15.03
CA THR A 193 -10.58 8.10 13.99
C THR A 193 -11.05 6.70 13.58
N GLN A 194 -11.37 5.83 14.54
CA GLN A 194 -11.88 4.49 14.28
C GLN A 194 -13.17 4.53 13.46
N GLN A 195 -14.10 5.43 13.78
CA GLN A 195 -15.33 5.62 13.01
C GLN A 195 -15.06 6.12 11.59
N ILE A 196 -14.18 7.12 11.42
CA ILE A 196 -13.81 7.62 10.09
C ILE A 196 -13.23 6.50 9.22
N ILE A 197 -12.38 5.63 9.79
CA ILE A 197 -11.82 4.50 9.06
C ILE A 197 -12.91 3.47 8.73
N ALA A 198 -13.84 3.20 9.66
CA ALA A 198 -14.99 2.32 9.42
C ALA A 198 -15.83 2.82 8.23
N ASP A 199 -16.19 4.10 8.25
CA ASP A 199 -17.00 4.73 7.21
C ASP A 199 -16.28 4.67 5.85
N LYS A 200 -14.96 4.94 5.82
CA LYS A 200 -14.14 4.79 4.60
C LYS A 200 -14.16 3.36 4.08
N MET A 201 -13.97 2.36 4.95
CA MET A 201 -13.98 0.95 4.56
C MET A 201 -15.35 0.48 4.06
N GLU A 202 -16.44 0.97 4.66
CA GLU A 202 -17.80 0.69 4.22
C GLU A 202 -18.06 1.25 2.82
N ILE A 203 -17.69 2.52 2.60
CA ILE A 203 -17.80 3.16 1.28
C ILE A 203 -16.94 2.44 0.23
N GLU A 204 -15.70 2.08 0.55
CA GLU A 204 -14.84 1.28 -0.34
C GLU A 204 -15.49 -0.06 -0.71
N MET A 205 -16.11 -0.74 0.26
CA MET A 205 -16.78 -2.03 0.05
C MET A 205 -18.04 -1.89 -0.81
N GLU A 206 -18.83 -0.84 -0.59
CA GLU A 206 -20.00 -0.52 -1.41
C GLU A 206 -19.57 -0.27 -2.86
N ILE A 207 -18.54 0.54 -3.07
CA ILE A 207 -17.98 0.81 -4.40
C ILE A 207 -17.46 -0.45 -5.05
N ASP A 208 -16.70 -1.28 -4.34
CA ASP A 208 -16.18 -2.54 -4.89
C ASP A 208 -17.32 -3.48 -5.29
N THR A 209 -18.40 -3.53 -4.50
CA THR A 209 -19.59 -4.33 -4.80
C THR A 209 -20.29 -3.81 -6.05
N LEU A 210 -20.53 -2.50 -6.15
CA LEU A 210 -21.14 -1.86 -7.32
C LEU A 210 -20.28 -2.04 -8.58
N MET A 211 -18.96 -1.95 -8.44
CA MET A 211 -18.01 -2.08 -9.55
C MET A 211 -17.75 -3.53 -9.94
N THR A 212 -18.07 -4.52 -9.11
CA THR A 212 -17.76 -5.94 -9.40
C THR A 212 -18.36 -6.40 -10.74
N ALA A 213 -19.62 -6.05 -11.02
CA ALA A 213 -20.27 -6.39 -12.28
C ALA A 213 -19.61 -5.68 -13.48
N ALA A 214 -19.37 -4.37 -13.37
CA ALA A 214 -18.73 -3.58 -14.42
C ALA A 214 -17.27 -4.04 -14.70
N LYS A 215 -16.50 -4.34 -13.65
CA LYS A 215 -15.15 -4.91 -13.73
C LYS A 215 -15.17 -6.24 -14.50
N SER A 216 -16.15 -7.11 -14.22
CA SER A 216 -16.31 -8.39 -14.91
C SER A 216 -16.67 -8.22 -16.39
N GLU A 217 -17.63 -7.34 -16.71
CA GLU A 217 -18.04 -7.05 -18.09
C GLU A 217 -16.87 -6.52 -18.93
N VAL A 218 -16.13 -5.53 -18.41
CA VAL A 218 -14.93 -4.99 -19.06
C VAL A 218 -13.90 -6.10 -19.28
N ASN A 219 -13.68 -6.98 -18.30
CA ASN A 219 -12.73 -8.08 -18.43
C ASN A 219 -13.14 -9.07 -19.54
N ILE A 220 -14.44 -9.38 -19.68
CA ILE A 220 -14.96 -10.21 -20.76
C ILE A 220 -14.76 -9.51 -22.12
N MET A 221 -15.05 -8.22 -22.22
CA MET A 221 -14.85 -7.43 -23.44
C MET A 221 -13.38 -7.36 -23.86
N LEU A 222 -12.44 -7.32 -22.91
CA LEU A 222 -11.01 -7.35 -23.20
C LEU A 222 -10.55 -8.73 -23.71
N PHE A 223 -11.18 -9.82 -23.25
CA PHE A 223 -10.82 -11.16 -23.68
C PHE A 223 -11.43 -11.54 -25.04
N MET A 224 -12.60 -10.98 -25.37
CA MET A 224 -13.37 -11.35 -26.56
C MET A 224 -12.61 -11.17 -27.90
N PRO A 225 -11.89 -10.07 -28.18
CA PRO A 225 -11.11 -9.91 -29.42
C PRO A 225 -10.07 -11.02 -29.61
N LEU A 226 -9.42 -11.45 -28.53
CA LEU A 226 -8.42 -12.52 -28.57
C LEU A 226 -9.07 -13.87 -28.92
N VAL A 227 -10.24 -14.16 -28.33
CA VAL A 227 -11.01 -15.37 -28.62
C VAL A 227 -11.46 -15.39 -30.08
N ILE A 228 -12.03 -14.29 -30.57
CA ILE A 228 -12.49 -14.19 -31.96
C ILE A 228 -11.31 -14.38 -32.91
N LEU A 229 -10.18 -13.71 -32.67
CA LEU A 229 -9.00 -13.82 -33.52
C LEU A 229 -8.43 -15.25 -33.53
N ALA A 230 -8.40 -15.91 -32.37
CA ALA A 230 -7.98 -17.31 -32.27
C ALA A 230 -8.93 -18.23 -33.05
N VAL A 231 -10.24 -18.12 -32.84
CA VAL A 231 -11.24 -18.96 -33.52
C VAL A 231 -11.15 -18.80 -35.04
N ILE A 232 -11.15 -17.57 -35.55
CA ILE A 232 -11.03 -17.32 -36.99
C ILE A 232 -9.67 -17.80 -37.51
N GLY A 233 -8.60 -17.58 -36.74
CA GLY A 233 -7.24 -17.97 -37.10
C GLY A 233 -7.01 -19.48 -37.20
N TYR A 234 -7.81 -20.31 -36.53
CA TYR A 234 -7.70 -21.78 -36.59
C TYR A 234 -8.84 -22.43 -37.39
N ALA A 235 -10.07 -21.95 -37.26
CA ALA A 235 -11.24 -22.54 -37.91
C ALA A 235 -11.53 -21.94 -39.30
N GLY A 236 -11.00 -20.76 -39.61
CA GLY A 236 -11.39 -19.96 -40.78
C GLY A 236 -10.83 -20.40 -42.14
N ALA A 237 -10.37 -21.64 -42.32
CA ALA A 237 -9.90 -22.19 -43.61
C ALA A 237 -9.00 -21.25 -44.44
N GLY A 238 -8.02 -20.60 -43.80
CA GLY A 238 -7.07 -19.69 -44.45
C GLY A 238 -7.48 -18.21 -44.52
N PHE A 239 -8.63 -17.84 -43.94
CA PHE A 239 -9.13 -16.45 -43.93
C PHE A 239 -8.11 -15.43 -43.40
N MET A 240 -7.32 -15.80 -42.39
CA MET A 240 -6.32 -14.91 -41.77
C MET A 240 -4.92 -15.05 -42.37
N ASP A 241 -4.72 -15.90 -43.38
CA ASP A 241 -3.37 -16.20 -43.89
C ASP A 241 -2.69 -14.93 -44.44
N ALA A 242 -3.44 -14.11 -45.18
CA ALA A 242 -2.93 -12.84 -45.70
C ALA A 242 -2.48 -11.88 -44.57
N ILE A 243 -3.09 -11.93 -43.38
CA ILE A 243 -2.67 -11.10 -42.24
C ILE A 243 -1.35 -11.61 -41.64
N TYR A 244 -1.13 -12.93 -41.64
CA TYR A 244 0.06 -13.54 -41.05
C TYR A 244 1.27 -13.60 -42.00
N THR A 245 1.04 -13.82 -43.30
CA THR A 245 2.11 -14.05 -44.30
C THR A 245 2.53 -12.79 -45.03
N GLU A 246 1.58 -11.93 -45.44
CA GLU A 246 1.88 -10.75 -46.26
C GLU A 246 2.48 -9.60 -45.43
N PRO A 247 3.44 -8.83 -45.98
CA PRO A 247 4.00 -7.67 -45.30
C PRO A 247 2.94 -6.63 -44.91
N LEU A 248 1.97 -6.38 -45.80
CA LEU A 248 0.88 -5.45 -45.53
C LEU A 248 -0.05 -5.97 -44.42
N GLY A 249 -0.30 -7.29 -44.40
CA GLY A 249 -1.06 -7.95 -43.35
C GLY A 249 -0.45 -7.78 -41.96
N ARG A 250 0.88 -7.91 -41.86
CA ARG A 250 1.61 -7.70 -40.60
C ARG A 250 1.54 -6.26 -40.10
N VAL A 251 1.53 -5.27 -40.99
CA VAL A 251 1.33 -3.86 -40.61
C VAL A 251 -0.07 -3.66 -40.02
N VAL A 252 -1.10 -4.26 -40.62
CA VAL A 252 -2.47 -4.23 -40.07
C VAL A 252 -2.55 -4.93 -38.72
N ALA A 253 -1.92 -6.09 -38.56
CA ALA A 253 -1.85 -6.81 -37.28
C ALA A 253 -1.18 -5.96 -36.19
N THR A 254 -0.11 -5.23 -36.55
CA THR A 254 0.57 -4.29 -35.65
C THR A 254 -0.35 -3.15 -35.21
N GLY A 255 -1.09 -2.56 -36.16
CA GLY A 255 -2.09 -1.52 -35.85
C GLY A 255 -3.17 -2.03 -34.90
N GLY A 256 -3.70 -3.23 -35.15
CA GLY A 256 -4.68 -3.87 -34.26
C GLY A 256 -4.13 -4.15 -32.86
N LEU A 257 -2.88 -4.60 -32.76
CA LEU A 257 -2.22 -4.84 -31.46
C LEU A 257 -2.05 -3.54 -30.67
N ILE A 258 -1.65 -2.45 -31.32
CA ILE A 258 -1.50 -1.14 -30.67
C ILE A 258 -2.84 -0.66 -30.11
N VAL A 259 -3.91 -0.74 -30.91
CA VAL A 259 -5.26 -0.39 -30.46
C VAL A 259 -5.68 -1.26 -29.29
N PHE A 260 -5.45 -2.58 -29.36
CA PHE A 260 -5.74 -3.51 -28.28
C PHE A 260 -5.02 -3.14 -26.98
N ILE A 261 -3.71 -2.82 -27.05
CA ILE A 261 -2.92 -2.40 -25.87
C ILE A 261 -3.46 -1.10 -25.28
N ILE A 262 -3.77 -0.10 -26.12
CA ILE A 262 -4.34 1.18 -25.65
C ILE A 262 -5.68 0.94 -24.98
N SER A 263 -6.57 0.18 -25.60
CA SER A 263 -7.87 -0.19 -25.03
C SER A 263 -7.71 -0.94 -23.70
N PHE A 264 -6.76 -1.86 -23.60
CA PHE A 264 -6.47 -2.60 -22.38
C PHE A 264 -6.01 -1.68 -21.24
N ILE A 265 -5.07 -0.77 -21.51
CA ILE A 265 -4.57 0.20 -20.53
C ILE A 265 -5.71 1.12 -20.06
N MET A 266 -6.52 1.62 -21.00
CA MET A 266 -7.62 2.51 -20.71
C MET A 266 -8.70 1.81 -19.86
N ALA A 267 -9.06 0.59 -20.22
CA ALA A 267 -10.00 -0.24 -19.47
C ALA A 267 -9.51 -0.52 -18.04
N ARG A 268 -8.24 -0.91 -17.87
CA ARG A 268 -7.63 -1.11 -16.54
C ARG A 268 -7.67 0.16 -15.69
N LYS A 269 -7.38 1.32 -16.28
CA LYS A 269 -7.37 2.60 -15.56
C LYS A 269 -8.78 3.01 -15.10
N PHE A 270 -9.80 2.85 -15.93
CA PHE A 270 -11.17 3.18 -15.55
C PHE A 270 -11.80 2.17 -14.60
N SER A 271 -11.39 0.90 -14.70
CA SER A 271 -11.88 -0.18 -13.85
C SER A 271 -11.33 -0.12 -12.42
N ASN A 272 -10.16 0.50 -12.22
CA ASN A 272 -9.60 0.75 -10.89
C ASN A 272 -10.00 2.15 -10.40
N VAL A 273 -11.24 2.26 -9.92
CA VAL A 273 -11.69 3.45 -9.17
C VAL A 273 -11.14 3.30 -7.75
N GLU A 274 -10.15 4.11 -7.43
CA GLU A 274 -9.57 4.24 -6.09
C GLU A 274 -9.93 5.64 -5.58
N ILE A 275 -10.39 5.73 -4.33
CA ILE A 275 -10.79 7.00 -3.68
C ILE A 275 -9.54 7.65 -3.08
#